data_AF-A0AAV7DPL3-F1
#
_entry.id   AF-A0AAV7DPL3-F1
#
_cell.length_a   1.000
_cell.length_b   1.000
_cell.length_c   1.000
_cell.angle_alpha   90.00
_cell.angle_beta   90.00
_cell.angle_gamma   90.00
#
_symmetry.space_group_name_H-M   'P 1'
#
loop_
_entity.id
_entity.type
_entity.pdbx_description
1 polymer ?
#
loop_
_entity_poly.entity_id
_entity_poly.type
_entity_poly.pdbx_seq_one_letter_code
_entity_poly.pdbx_strand_id
1 'polypeptide(L)'
;MSEVDRYSEASGSKINRDKCESLWLGEGDPGFDLPDTLPGPQDSAKVLGIEFGQGDYPMQNWDGRLKIAAQKVDQWKGWSLTLRERVNLIKTYLLPLLIYLGSVCMLPEPLWTRVYSLFFQLLWGNRLNLIKREVTYRTRRQGGLCMVNPVVFLVNTFLKINVANLWKERAPPWVYSCRGWFRPFFQEWETGGQVKDLRTPHGHLPAYATPVLKVIRRWGLGMWEIRTLSRKILDKRVLLTHFQKPLALRDCPSRDLGVGLGLLNSIRIPLKFWDLTWRCFHGKLCVRDNLKCRSSEERGCPREECGGLLESMDHFLLQCPFNTEVYNRVGAFIHWPGLAGLSYAEWAYGAFRGLGGRDRCTLFLVSLVVRYHTWNARCLVSTQRKILPVDDVVRNILGDLVKVRSLEYERLGTGRASLLWRGFSFSVP
;
A
#
# COMPACT_ATOMS: atom_id res chain seq x y z
N MET A 1 5.77 -30.46 -49.86
CA MET A 1 6.19 -29.17 -49.25
C MET A 1 5.13 -28.76 -48.26
N SER A 2 5.49 -28.61 -46.99
CA SER A 2 4.57 -28.06 -45.99
C SER A 2 4.30 -26.57 -46.29
N GLU A 3 3.21 -26.02 -45.76
CA GLU A 3 2.93 -24.57 -45.86
C GLU A 3 4.07 -23.73 -45.25
N VAL A 4 4.73 -24.27 -44.24
CA VAL A 4 5.94 -23.69 -43.64
C VAL A 4 7.09 -23.64 -44.64
N ASP A 5 7.34 -24.71 -45.40
CA ASP A 5 8.42 -24.75 -46.39
C ASP A 5 8.16 -23.74 -47.52
N ARG A 6 6.91 -23.64 -47.98
CA ARG A 6 6.47 -22.62 -48.96
C ARG A 6 6.71 -21.20 -48.44
N TYR A 7 6.36 -20.93 -47.18
CA TYR A 7 6.62 -19.64 -46.57
C TYR A 7 8.13 -19.36 -46.45
N SER A 8 8.93 -20.38 -46.10
CA SER A 8 10.39 -20.27 -46.03
C SER A 8 11.02 -19.93 -47.38
N GLU A 9 10.55 -20.54 -48.46
CA GLU A 9 10.98 -20.22 -49.83
C GLU A 9 10.60 -18.78 -50.22
N ALA A 10 9.37 -18.36 -49.94
CA ALA A 10 8.89 -17.03 -50.30
C ALA A 10 9.53 -15.90 -49.47
N SER A 11 9.77 -16.13 -48.18
CA SER A 11 10.28 -15.11 -47.25
C SER A 11 11.81 -15.10 -47.09
N GLY A 12 12.49 -16.16 -47.53
CA GLY A 12 13.92 -16.39 -47.25
C GLY A 12 14.23 -16.72 -45.79
N SER A 13 13.22 -16.84 -44.91
CA SER A 13 13.38 -17.17 -43.49
C SER A 13 13.31 -18.68 -43.26
N LYS A 14 14.18 -19.23 -42.39
CA LYS A 14 14.18 -20.66 -42.03
C LYS A 14 13.74 -20.87 -40.58
N ILE A 15 12.99 -21.93 -40.33
CA ILE A 15 12.68 -22.37 -38.97
C ILE A 15 13.94 -22.88 -38.27
N ASN A 16 14.16 -22.43 -37.04
CA ASN A 16 15.15 -23.00 -36.14
C ASN A 16 14.55 -24.21 -35.42
N ARG A 17 14.88 -25.41 -35.89
CA ARG A 17 14.35 -26.69 -35.38
C ARG A 17 14.78 -26.96 -33.94
N ASP A 18 15.95 -26.48 -33.51
CA ASP A 18 16.45 -26.66 -32.14
C ASP A 18 15.61 -25.89 -31.11
N LYS A 19 14.85 -24.89 -31.55
CA LYS A 19 13.92 -24.11 -30.73
C LYS A 19 12.45 -24.50 -30.94
N CYS A 20 12.17 -25.46 -31.80
CA CYS A 20 10.81 -25.94 -32.01
C CYS A 20 10.38 -26.80 -30.84
N GLU A 21 9.19 -26.54 -30.34
CA GLU A 21 8.54 -27.33 -29.30
C GLU A 21 7.08 -27.52 -29.74
N SER A 22 6.55 -28.72 -29.54
CA SER A 22 5.12 -29.01 -29.72
C SER A 22 4.48 -29.12 -28.34
N LEU A 23 3.29 -28.55 -28.16
CA LEU A 23 2.54 -28.63 -26.90
C LEU A 23 1.11 -29.07 -27.19
N TRP A 24 0.68 -30.14 -26.51
CA TRP A 24 -0.70 -30.62 -26.57
C TRP A 24 -1.50 -30.10 -25.36
N LEU A 25 -2.59 -29.38 -25.63
CA LEU A 25 -3.46 -28.76 -24.61
C LEU A 25 -4.83 -29.43 -24.46
N GLY A 26 -5.09 -30.51 -25.21
CA GLY A 26 -6.32 -31.29 -25.11
C GLY A 26 -6.28 -32.33 -23.98
N GLU A 27 -7.42 -32.99 -23.74
CA GLU A 27 -7.46 -34.18 -22.88
C GLU A 27 -7.02 -35.42 -23.68
N GLY A 28 -6.30 -36.32 -23.01
CA GLY A 28 -5.76 -37.53 -23.65
C GLY A 28 -4.63 -37.23 -24.64
N ASP A 29 -4.34 -38.18 -25.51
CA ASP A 29 -3.37 -38.00 -26.59
C ASP A 29 -4.01 -37.29 -27.80
N PRO A 30 -3.24 -36.52 -28.59
CA PRO A 30 -3.75 -35.94 -29.82
C PRO A 30 -4.29 -37.03 -30.74
N GLY A 31 -5.53 -36.89 -31.20
CA GLY A 31 -6.16 -37.80 -32.16
C GLY A 31 -5.60 -37.70 -33.59
N PHE A 32 -4.37 -37.22 -33.75
CA PHE A 32 -3.65 -37.06 -35.00
C PHE A 32 -2.15 -37.19 -34.76
N ASP A 33 -1.43 -37.71 -35.75
CA ASP A 33 0.02 -37.79 -35.71
C ASP A 33 0.64 -36.42 -36.05
N LEU A 34 1.63 -36.02 -35.25
CA LEU A 34 2.46 -34.87 -35.58
C LEU A 34 3.37 -35.24 -36.77
N PRO A 35 3.59 -34.33 -37.73
CA PRO A 35 4.55 -34.57 -38.80
C PRO A 35 5.93 -34.92 -38.23
N ASP A 36 6.64 -35.89 -38.82
CA ASP A 36 7.99 -36.32 -38.42
C ASP A 36 9.02 -35.18 -38.35
N THR A 37 8.71 -34.03 -38.98
CA THR A 37 9.54 -32.82 -39.01
C THR A 37 9.44 -31.97 -37.74
N LEU A 38 8.45 -32.21 -36.88
CA LEU A 38 8.26 -31.52 -35.60
C LEU A 38 8.60 -32.44 -34.42
N PRO A 39 9.20 -31.90 -33.34
CA PRO A 39 9.40 -32.67 -32.12
C PRO A 39 8.05 -33.09 -31.52
N GLY A 40 8.07 -34.22 -30.81
CA GLY A 40 6.89 -34.73 -30.10
C GLY A 40 6.34 -33.74 -29.07
N PRO A 41 5.08 -33.94 -28.63
CA PRO A 41 4.45 -33.05 -27.68
C PRO A 41 5.18 -33.09 -26.34
N GLN A 42 5.56 -31.93 -25.83
CA GLN A 42 6.12 -31.74 -24.50
C GLN A 42 5.02 -31.43 -23.48
N ASP A 43 5.32 -31.65 -22.20
CA ASP A 43 4.40 -31.37 -21.09
C ASP A 43 4.15 -29.86 -20.90
N SER A 44 5.12 -29.04 -21.28
CA SER A 44 5.06 -27.59 -21.19
C SER A 44 5.91 -26.90 -22.26
N ALA A 45 5.52 -25.70 -22.65
CA ALA A 45 6.29 -24.83 -23.53
C ALA A 45 6.36 -23.40 -22.98
N LYS A 46 7.48 -22.73 -23.18
CA LYS A 46 7.72 -21.38 -22.64
C LYS A 46 7.49 -20.31 -23.69
N VAL A 47 6.43 -19.51 -23.52
CA VAL A 47 6.10 -18.40 -24.42
C VAL A 47 6.31 -17.07 -23.70
N LEU A 48 7.21 -16.25 -24.22
CA LEU A 48 7.55 -14.92 -23.70
C LEU A 48 7.90 -14.91 -22.19
N GLY A 49 8.49 -15.99 -21.71
CA GLY A 49 8.91 -16.12 -20.31
C GLY A 49 7.84 -16.58 -19.33
N ILE A 50 6.69 -17.05 -19.84
CA ILE A 50 5.63 -17.74 -19.09
C ILE A 50 5.56 -19.17 -19.60
N GLU A 51 5.50 -20.11 -18.67
CA GLU A 51 5.43 -21.55 -18.96
C GLU A 51 3.96 -21.96 -19.09
N PHE A 52 3.60 -22.61 -20.19
CA PHE A 52 2.26 -23.12 -20.45
C PHE A 52 2.34 -24.62 -20.56
N GLY A 53 1.43 -25.35 -19.92
CA GLY A 53 1.45 -26.80 -19.94
C GLY A 53 0.15 -27.37 -19.43
N GLN A 54 0.09 -28.69 -19.37
CA GLN A 54 -1.01 -29.39 -18.70
C GLN A 54 -0.95 -29.17 -17.18
N GLY A 55 -2.11 -29.16 -16.52
CA GLY A 55 -2.21 -28.92 -15.08
C GLY A 55 -2.20 -27.44 -14.64
N ASP A 56 -1.77 -27.17 -13.40
CA ASP A 56 -1.83 -25.85 -12.78
C ASP A 56 -0.58 -24.99 -13.06
N TYR A 57 -0.30 -24.78 -14.37
CA TYR A 57 0.78 -23.88 -14.80
C TYR A 57 0.65 -22.45 -14.23
N PRO A 58 -0.55 -21.86 -14.00
CA PRO A 58 -0.65 -20.54 -13.38
C PRO A 58 -0.03 -20.52 -11.98
N MET A 59 -0.32 -21.52 -11.14
CA MET A 59 0.27 -21.60 -9.79
C MET A 59 1.80 -21.66 -9.85
N GLN A 60 2.36 -22.51 -10.70
CA GLN A 60 3.81 -22.69 -10.84
C GLN A 60 4.52 -21.40 -11.28
N ASN A 61 3.98 -20.72 -12.29
CA ASN A 61 4.52 -19.45 -12.77
C ASN A 61 4.46 -18.37 -11.67
N TRP A 62 3.35 -18.30 -10.94
CA TRP A 62 3.21 -17.36 -9.83
C TRP A 62 4.17 -17.67 -8.70
N ASP A 63 4.36 -18.92 -8.34
CA ASP A 63 5.31 -19.33 -7.31
C ASP A 63 6.75 -18.93 -7.66
N GLY A 64 7.18 -19.19 -8.90
CA GLY A 64 8.48 -18.75 -9.40
C GLY A 64 8.64 -17.23 -9.34
N ARG A 65 7.63 -16.49 -9.81
CA ARG A 65 7.68 -15.02 -9.82
C ARG A 65 7.66 -14.42 -8.41
N LEU A 66 6.90 -15.02 -7.48
CA LEU A 66 6.85 -14.58 -6.08
C LEU A 66 8.13 -14.90 -5.32
N LYS A 67 8.87 -15.96 -5.68
CA LYS A 67 10.22 -16.20 -5.13
C LYS A 67 11.19 -15.07 -5.51
N ILE A 68 11.20 -14.66 -6.79
CA ILE A 68 12.02 -13.54 -7.26
C ILE A 68 11.62 -12.22 -6.57
N ALA A 69 10.32 -11.94 -6.49
CA ALA A 69 9.81 -10.76 -5.81
C ALA A 69 10.19 -10.75 -4.31
N ALA A 70 10.17 -11.91 -3.65
CA ALA A 70 10.54 -12.02 -2.24
C ALA A 70 12.02 -11.67 -2.02
N GLN A 71 12.92 -12.14 -2.88
CA GLN A 71 14.35 -11.79 -2.83
C GLN A 71 14.57 -10.28 -2.95
N LYS A 72 13.86 -9.60 -3.86
CA LYS A 72 13.91 -8.13 -3.99
C LYS A 72 13.38 -7.43 -2.75
N VAL A 73 12.27 -7.91 -2.18
CA VAL A 73 11.75 -7.36 -0.92
C VAL A 73 12.74 -7.54 0.23
N ASP A 74 13.40 -8.69 0.33
CA ASP A 74 14.41 -8.93 1.37
C ASP A 74 15.60 -7.98 1.27
N GLN A 75 16.01 -7.63 0.04
CA GLN A 75 17.04 -6.62 -0.21
C GLN A 75 16.56 -5.20 0.16
N TRP A 76 15.33 -4.84 -0.20
CA TRP A 76 14.85 -3.46 -0.08
C TRP A 76 14.21 -3.12 1.27
N LYS A 77 13.71 -4.11 2.02
CA LYS A 77 12.96 -3.87 3.27
C LYS A 77 13.81 -3.16 4.33
N GLY A 78 15.13 -3.40 4.33
CA GLY A 78 16.10 -2.82 5.26
C GLY A 78 16.55 -1.40 4.92
N TRP A 79 16.19 -0.86 3.76
CA TRP A 79 16.58 0.50 3.37
C TRP A 79 15.90 1.55 4.27
N SER A 80 16.66 2.58 4.64
CA SER A 80 16.16 3.71 5.42
C SER A 80 15.33 4.64 4.52
N LEU A 81 14.08 4.24 4.29
CA LEU A 81 13.11 4.94 3.46
C LEU A 81 11.88 5.36 4.26
N THR A 82 11.35 6.54 3.95
CA THR A 82 10.03 7.00 4.42
C THR A 82 8.91 6.10 3.89
N LEU A 83 7.75 6.12 4.53
CA LEU A 83 6.55 5.40 4.06
C LEU A 83 6.16 5.83 2.65
N ARG A 84 6.33 7.12 2.32
CA ARG A 84 6.10 7.63 0.97
C ARG A 84 7.03 6.99 -0.06
N GLU A 85 8.32 6.93 0.23
CA GLU A 85 9.31 6.33 -0.66
C GLU A 85 9.09 4.82 -0.80
N ARG A 86 8.74 4.12 0.29
CA ARG A 86 8.38 2.70 0.24
C ARG A 86 7.16 2.42 -0.64
N VAL A 87 6.11 3.23 -0.54
CA VAL A 87 4.94 3.13 -1.44
C VAL A 87 5.34 3.36 -2.90
N ASN A 88 6.20 4.34 -3.16
CA ASN A 88 6.69 4.60 -4.51
C ASN A 88 7.54 3.43 -5.03
N LEU A 89 8.48 2.92 -4.23
CA LEU A 89 9.29 1.75 -4.56
C LEU A 89 8.41 0.54 -4.92
N ILE A 90 7.36 0.31 -4.13
CA ILE A 90 6.40 -0.78 -4.39
C ILE A 90 5.71 -0.59 -5.74
N LYS A 91 5.20 0.60 -6.03
CA LYS A 91 4.46 0.86 -7.26
C LYS A 91 5.35 0.87 -8.50
N THR A 92 6.58 1.37 -8.37
CA THR A 92 7.51 1.57 -9.49
C THR A 92 8.30 0.31 -9.81
N TYR A 93 8.62 -0.53 -8.82
CA TYR A 93 9.51 -1.67 -9.04
C TYR A 93 8.87 -3.00 -8.65
N LEU A 94 8.31 -3.13 -7.45
CA LEU A 94 7.77 -4.43 -7.01
C LEU A 94 6.55 -4.85 -7.83
N LEU A 95 5.60 -3.94 -8.03
CA LEU A 95 4.37 -4.25 -8.74
C LEU A 95 4.64 -4.62 -10.21
N PRO A 96 5.48 -3.90 -10.99
CA PRO A 96 5.84 -4.29 -12.36
C PRO A 96 6.43 -5.70 -12.51
N LEU A 97 7.13 -6.24 -11.50
CA LEU A 97 7.60 -7.64 -11.53
C LEU A 97 6.45 -8.66 -11.65
N LEU A 98 5.25 -8.29 -11.21
CA LEU A 98 4.07 -9.16 -11.16
C LEU A 98 3.03 -8.83 -12.23
N ILE A 99 3.02 -7.60 -12.76
CA ILE A 99 1.97 -7.13 -13.68
C ILE A 99 1.94 -7.96 -14.96
N TYR A 100 3.10 -8.24 -15.55
CA TYR A 100 3.15 -9.01 -16.80
C TYR A 100 2.52 -10.39 -16.63
N LEU A 101 2.94 -11.14 -15.59
CA LEU A 101 2.33 -12.42 -15.29
C LEU A 101 0.84 -12.28 -14.96
N GLY A 102 0.46 -11.30 -14.15
CA GLY A 102 -0.95 -11.05 -13.81
C GLY A 102 -1.83 -10.60 -14.97
N SER A 103 -1.24 -10.15 -16.09
CA SER A 103 -1.99 -9.86 -17.30
C SER A 103 -2.34 -11.11 -18.11
N VAL A 104 -1.59 -12.20 -17.94
CA VAL A 104 -1.73 -13.44 -18.70
C VAL A 104 -2.34 -14.56 -17.86
N CYS A 105 -1.93 -14.68 -16.61
CA CYS A 105 -2.39 -15.67 -15.63
C CYS A 105 -3.05 -14.95 -14.47
N MET A 106 -4.36 -15.10 -14.30
CA MET A 106 -5.05 -14.48 -13.17
C MET A 106 -4.45 -14.98 -11.84
N LEU A 107 -4.23 -14.06 -10.89
CA LEU A 107 -3.64 -14.39 -9.59
C LEU A 107 -4.51 -15.42 -8.82
N PRO A 108 -4.00 -16.64 -8.57
CA PRO A 108 -4.72 -17.68 -7.83
C PRO A 108 -5.03 -17.24 -6.40
N GLU A 109 -6.24 -17.57 -5.94
CA GLU A 109 -6.71 -17.23 -4.59
C GLU A 109 -5.80 -17.72 -3.45
N PRO A 110 -5.24 -18.95 -3.50
CA PRO A 110 -4.33 -19.42 -2.45
C PRO A 110 -3.09 -18.52 -2.25
N LEU A 111 -2.70 -17.75 -3.27
CA LEU A 111 -1.51 -16.90 -3.22
C LEU A 111 -1.80 -15.47 -2.73
N TRP A 112 -3.07 -15.09 -2.53
CA TRP A 112 -3.44 -13.72 -2.13
C TRP A 112 -2.75 -13.29 -0.84
N THR A 113 -2.75 -14.15 0.18
CA THR A 113 -2.12 -13.85 1.48
C THR A 113 -0.62 -13.67 1.34
N ARG A 114 0.05 -14.48 0.51
CA ARG A 114 1.49 -14.38 0.25
C ARG A 114 1.83 -13.07 -0.47
N VAL A 115 1.05 -12.69 -1.49
CA VAL A 115 1.19 -11.41 -2.20
C VAL A 115 1.00 -10.23 -1.24
N TYR A 116 -0.04 -10.26 -0.41
CA TYR A 116 -0.22 -9.22 0.61
C TYR A 116 0.97 -9.15 1.57
N SER A 117 1.41 -10.29 2.10
CA SER A 117 2.56 -10.34 3.00
C SER A 117 3.79 -9.68 2.38
N LEU A 118 4.10 -10.00 1.13
CA LEU A 118 5.25 -9.46 0.41
C LEU A 118 5.19 -7.93 0.28
N PHE A 119 4.04 -7.37 -0.11
CA PHE A 119 3.85 -5.92 -0.26
C PHE A 119 3.95 -5.20 1.08
N PHE A 120 3.34 -5.76 2.13
CA PHE A 120 3.32 -5.12 3.45
C PHE A 120 4.63 -5.29 4.23
N GLN A 121 5.39 -6.36 3.97
CA GLN A 121 6.77 -6.48 4.48
C GLN A 121 7.66 -5.37 3.94
N LEU A 122 7.55 -5.04 2.64
CA LEU A 122 8.28 -3.92 2.06
C LEU A 122 7.78 -2.56 2.60
N LEU A 123 6.46 -2.40 2.76
CA LEU A 123 5.88 -1.16 3.28
C LEU A 123 6.35 -0.85 4.71
N TRP A 124 6.39 -1.85 5.58
CA TRP A 124 6.74 -1.66 7.00
C TRP A 124 8.22 -1.89 7.30
N GLY A 125 8.96 -2.54 6.40
CA GLY A 125 10.36 -2.93 6.61
C GLY A 125 10.53 -4.17 7.48
N ASN A 126 9.44 -4.74 7.95
CA ASN A 126 9.39 -5.92 8.80
C ASN A 126 8.01 -6.58 8.67
N ARG A 127 7.77 -7.65 9.43
CA ARG A 127 6.49 -8.40 9.37
C ARG A 127 5.37 -7.76 10.20
N LEU A 128 5.64 -6.72 10.98
CA LEU A 128 4.67 -6.07 11.86
C LEU A 128 3.80 -5.08 11.09
N ASN A 129 2.50 -5.40 11.02
CA ASN A 129 1.50 -4.51 10.44
C ASN A 129 0.91 -3.61 11.52
N LEU A 130 1.46 -2.40 11.66
CA LEU A 130 1.06 -1.45 12.71
C LEU A 130 -0.32 -0.83 12.45
N ILE A 131 -0.63 -0.55 11.19
CA ILE A 131 -1.90 0.05 10.76
C ILE A 131 -2.60 -0.92 9.81
N LYS A 132 -3.92 -1.01 9.94
CA LYS A 132 -4.75 -1.88 9.10
C LYS A 132 -4.56 -1.55 7.61
N ARG A 133 -4.48 -2.58 6.78
CA ARG A 133 -4.24 -2.46 5.33
C ARG A 133 -5.26 -1.55 4.63
N GLU A 134 -6.54 -1.67 5.02
CA GLU A 134 -7.65 -0.82 4.54
C GLU A 134 -7.37 0.69 4.65
N VAL A 135 -6.71 1.12 5.74
CA VAL A 135 -6.34 2.52 5.94
C VAL A 135 -5.25 2.93 4.96
N THR A 136 -4.28 2.06 4.70
CA THR A 136 -3.15 2.37 3.80
C THR A 136 -3.60 2.60 2.36
N TYR A 137 -4.66 1.92 1.90
CA TYR A 137 -5.20 2.05 0.54
C TYR A 137 -5.88 3.40 0.27
N ARG A 138 -6.32 4.09 1.33
CA ARG A 138 -6.95 5.41 1.22
C ARG A 138 -5.97 6.43 0.67
N THR A 139 -6.51 7.50 0.09
CA THR A 139 -5.68 8.63 -0.33
C THR A 139 -5.10 9.35 0.89
N ARG A 140 -3.99 10.08 0.74
CA ARG A 140 -3.42 10.88 1.84
C ARG A 140 -4.37 11.93 2.38
N ARG A 141 -5.17 12.55 1.49
CA ARG A 141 -6.25 13.47 1.86
C ARG A 141 -7.32 12.83 2.76
N GLN A 142 -7.44 11.50 2.72
CA GLN A 142 -8.35 10.70 3.54
C GLN A 142 -7.62 9.97 4.68
N GLY A 143 -6.38 10.35 4.99
CA GLY A 143 -5.57 9.77 6.06
C GLY A 143 -4.81 8.50 5.71
N GLY A 144 -4.81 8.05 4.45
CA GLY A 144 -4.06 6.86 4.01
C GLY A 144 -2.68 7.16 3.45
N LEU A 145 -2.09 6.18 2.75
CA LEU A 145 -0.78 6.28 2.12
C LEU A 145 -0.84 6.30 0.58
N CYS A 146 -2.05 6.23 0.01
CA CYS A 146 -2.30 5.91 -1.39
C CYS A 146 -1.68 4.54 -1.78
N MET A 147 -1.62 3.58 -0.86
CA MET A 147 -1.04 2.26 -1.13
C MET A 147 -1.89 1.49 -2.14
N VAL A 148 -1.24 0.67 -2.98
CA VAL A 148 -1.94 -0.23 -3.89
C VAL A 148 -2.44 -1.47 -3.13
N ASN A 149 -3.68 -1.91 -3.41
CA ASN A 149 -4.10 -3.26 -3.03
C ASN A 149 -3.63 -4.21 -4.14
N PRO A 150 -2.60 -5.04 -3.90
CA PRO A 150 -1.97 -5.82 -4.97
C PRO A 150 -2.92 -6.84 -5.61
N VAL A 151 -3.77 -7.49 -4.84
CA VAL A 151 -4.74 -8.48 -5.36
C VAL A 151 -5.75 -7.78 -6.26
N VAL A 152 -6.38 -6.71 -5.78
CA VAL A 152 -7.36 -5.94 -6.58
C VAL A 152 -6.72 -5.44 -7.87
N PHE A 153 -5.51 -4.88 -7.79
CA PHE A 153 -4.79 -4.39 -8.96
C PHE A 153 -4.52 -5.49 -9.99
N LEU A 154 -3.95 -6.63 -9.55
CA LEU A 154 -3.52 -7.71 -10.45
C LEU A 154 -4.73 -8.39 -11.09
N VAL A 155 -5.78 -8.67 -10.31
CA VAL A 155 -7.01 -9.27 -10.84
C VAL A 155 -7.73 -8.32 -11.77
N ASN A 156 -7.92 -7.05 -11.41
CA ASN A 156 -8.59 -6.11 -12.31
C ASN A 156 -7.77 -5.85 -13.58
N THR A 157 -6.43 -5.91 -13.51
CA THR A 157 -5.56 -5.91 -14.69
C THR A 157 -5.89 -7.09 -15.61
N PHE A 158 -5.96 -8.30 -15.07
CA PHE A 158 -6.37 -9.49 -15.81
C PHE A 158 -7.77 -9.32 -16.44
N LEU A 159 -8.76 -8.87 -15.66
CA LEU A 159 -10.13 -8.67 -16.15
C LEU A 159 -10.18 -7.64 -17.29
N LYS A 160 -9.41 -6.55 -17.20
CA LYS A 160 -9.40 -5.53 -18.26
C LYS A 160 -8.69 -5.97 -19.53
N ILE A 161 -7.69 -6.84 -19.42
CA ILE A 161 -6.91 -7.32 -20.59
C ILE A 161 -7.61 -8.49 -21.25
N ASN A 162 -8.15 -9.44 -20.48
CA ASN A 162 -8.71 -10.67 -21.04
C ASN A 162 -10.23 -10.63 -21.13
N VAL A 163 -10.90 -10.21 -20.05
CA VAL A 163 -12.36 -10.35 -19.94
C VAL A 163 -13.08 -9.21 -20.65
N ALA A 164 -12.63 -7.96 -20.50
CA ALA A 164 -13.24 -6.80 -21.17
C ALA A 164 -13.21 -6.89 -22.71
N ASN A 165 -12.24 -7.60 -23.28
CA ASN A 165 -12.13 -7.82 -24.73
C ASN A 165 -13.24 -8.72 -25.28
N LEU A 166 -13.84 -9.59 -24.45
CA LEU A 166 -14.94 -10.47 -24.85
C LEU A 166 -16.14 -9.68 -25.40
N TRP A 167 -16.37 -8.45 -24.90
CA TRP A 167 -17.49 -7.59 -25.27
C TRP A 167 -17.15 -6.43 -26.22
N LYS A 168 -15.97 -6.42 -26.83
CA LYS A 168 -15.66 -5.42 -27.87
C LYS A 168 -16.32 -5.79 -29.19
N GLU A 169 -16.91 -4.83 -29.89
CA GLU A 169 -17.47 -5.06 -31.23
C GLU A 169 -16.39 -5.56 -32.20
N ARG A 170 -15.24 -4.90 -32.21
CA ARG A 170 -14.02 -5.36 -32.90
C ARG A 170 -13.07 -6.00 -31.90
N ALA A 171 -13.25 -7.30 -31.68
CA ALA A 171 -12.39 -8.06 -30.77
C ALA A 171 -11.18 -8.65 -31.53
N PRO A 172 -10.03 -8.83 -30.86
CA PRO A 172 -8.91 -9.58 -31.42
C PRO A 172 -9.30 -11.00 -31.85
N PRO A 173 -8.65 -11.60 -32.86
CA PRO A 173 -8.98 -12.94 -33.37
C PRO A 173 -9.10 -14.03 -32.29
N TRP A 174 -8.21 -14.03 -31.30
CA TRP A 174 -8.22 -15.02 -30.20
C TRP A 174 -9.52 -14.99 -29.37
N VAL A 175 -10.19 -13.84 -29.32
CA VAL A 175 -11.44 -13.66 -28.54
C VAL A 175 -12.58 -14.49 -29.12
N TYR A 176 -12.61 -14.68 -30.44
CA TYR A 176 -13.68 -15.44 -31.08
C TYR A 176 -13.69 -16.91 -30.64
N SER A 177 -12.50 -17.51 -30.45
CA SER A 177 -12.35 -18.84 -29.87
C SER A 177 -12.86 -18.88 -28.42
N CYS A 178 -12.57 -17.84 -27.63
CA CYS A 178 -12.97 -17.78 -26.22
C CYS A 178 -14.46 -17.43 -26.01
N ARG A 179 -15.09 -16.70 -26.93
CA ARG A 179 -16.48 -16.26 -26.80
C ARG A 179 -17.46 -17.42 -26.65
N GLY A 180 -17.22 -18.53 -27.34
CA GLY A 180 -18.05 -19.73 -27.22
C GLY A 180 -18.18 -20.21 -25.78
N TRP A 181 -17.07 -20.22 -25.04
CA TRP A 181 -17.03 -20.67 -23.64
C TRP A 181 -17.78 -19.74 -22.68
N PHE A 182 -17.70 -18.44 -22.91
CA PHE A 182 -18.32 -17.46 -22.01
C PHE A 182 -19.75 -17.05 -22.42
N ARG A 183 -20.22 -17.43 -23.62
CA ARG A 183 -21.53 -17.07 -24.18
C ARG A 183 -22.71 -17.37 -23.25
N PRO A 184 -22.80 -18.55 -22.60
CA PRO A 184 -23.92 -18.85 -21.71
C PRO A 184 -24.01 -17.90 -20.50
N PHE A 185 -22.87 -17.44 -20.00
CA PHE A 185 -22.79 -16.50 -18.88
C PHE A 185 -23.13 -15.06 -19.29
N PHE A 186 -22.95 -14.71 -20.58
CA PHE A 186 -23.25 -13.36 -21.06
C PHE A 186 -24.75 -13.07 -21.10
N GLN A 187 -25.57 -14.05 -21.46
CA GLN A 187 -27.03 -13.89 -21.56
C GLN A 187 -27.68 -13.63 -20.18
N GLU A 188 -27.23 -14.32 -19.13
CA GLU A 188 -27.68 -14.06 -17.75
C GLU A 188 -27.20 -12.68 -17.22
N TRP A 189 -26.04 -12.21 -17.69
CA TRP A 189 -25.53 -10.90 -17.30
C TRP A 189 -26.26 -9.74 -17.98
N GLU A 190 -26.63 -9.91 -19.25
CA GLU A 190 -27.36 -8.94 -20.06
C GLU A 190 -28.79 -8.73 -19.55
N THR A 191 -29.38 -9.75 -18.92
CA THR A 191 -30.72 -9.70 -18.32
C THR A 191 -30.75 -9.14 -16.89
N GLY A 192 -29.62 -8.65 -16.37
CA GLY A 192 -29.55 -7.99 -15.07
C GLY A 192 -29.45 -8.93 -13.87
N GLY A 193 -29.27 -10.24 -14.09
CA GLY A 193 -29.05 -11.22 -13.05
C GLY A 193 -27.78 -10.91 -12.25
N GLN A 194 -27.85 -10.95 -10.92
CA GLN A 194 -26.63 -11.08 -10.12
C GLN A 194 -26.03 -12.47 -10.39
N VAL A 195 -24.70 -12.53 -10.51
CA VAL A 195 -23.83 -13.72 -10.70
C VAL A 195 -24.05 -14.83 -9.63
N LYS A 196 -24.99 -14.64 -8.70
CA LYS A 196 -25.28 -15.57 -7.61
C LYS A 196 -25.91 -16.88 -8.08
N ASP A 197 -26.58 -16.90 -9.24
CA ASP A 197 -27.40 -18.04 -9.70
C ASP A 197 -26.88 -18.72 -10.98
N LEU A 198 -25.67 -18.36 -11.46
CA LEU A 198 -25.07 -18.94 -12.66
C LEU A 198 -24.98 -20.47 -12.55
N ARG A 199 -25.83 -21.19 -13.29
CA ARG A 199 -25.68 -22.63 -13.52
C ARG A 199 -24.58 -22.80 -14.56
N THR A 200 -23.51 -23.50 -14.22
CA THR A 200 -22.49 -23.87 -15.22
C THR A 200 -23.17 -24.72 -16.31
N PRO A 201 -23.04 -24.36 -17.60
CA PRO A 201 -23.54 -25.17 -18.70
C PRO A 201 -23.01 -26.59 -18.60
N HIS A 202 -23.73 -27.56 -19.14
CA HIS A 202 -23.25 -28.94 -19.25
C HIS A 202 -22.04 -28.98 -20.21
N GLY A 203 -20.83 -28.93 -19.64
CA GLY A 203 -19.55 -28.94 -20.35
C GLY A 203 -18.39 -28.48 -19.46
N HIS A 204 -17.19 -29.03 -19.67
CA HIS A 204 -15.98 -28.61 -18.98
C HIS A 204 -15.59 -27.17 -19.39
N LEU A 205 -15.55 -26.26 -18.42
CA LEU A 205 -14.98 -24.93 -18.62
C LEU A 205 -13.45 -25.01 -18.63
N PRO A 206 -12.76 -24.17 -19.40
CA PRO A 206 -11.32 -24.01 -19.25
C PRO A 206 -10.96 -23.68 -17.80
N ALA A 207 -9.86 -24.26 -17.29
CA ALA A 207 -9.45 -24.14 -15.89
C ALA A 207 -9.34 -22.67 -15.40
N TYR A 208 -9.06 -21.73 -16.30
CA TYR A 208 -8.95 -20.31 -15.97
C TYR A 208 -10.31 -19.57 -15.86
N ALA A 209 -11.40 -20.11 -16.43
CA ALA A 209 -12.70 -19.43 -16.47
C ALA A 209 -13.41 -19.45 -15.11
N THR A 210 -13.36 -20.58 -14.39
CA THR A 210 -14.02 -20.73 -13.09
C THR A 210 -13.48 -19.75 -12.03
N PRO A 211 -12.15 -19.59 -11.85
CA PRO A 211 -11.61 -18.59 -10.94
C PRO A 211 -12.05 -17.16 -11.30
N VAL A 212 -12.09 -16.82 -12.59
CA VAL A 212 -12.51 -15.49 -13.07
C VAL A 212 -13.95 -15.19 -12.66
N LEU A 213 -14.87 -16.12 -12.93
CA LEU A 213 -16.28 -15.99 -12.55
C LEU A 213 -16.45 -15.88 -11.03
N LYS A 214 -15.72 -16.68 -10.25
CA LYS A 214 -15.73 -16.61 -8.78
C LYS A 214 -15.32 -15.23 -8.26
N VAL A 215 -14.27 -14.61 -8.81
CA VAL A 215 -13.83 -13.28 -8.36
C VAL A 215 -14.83 -12.21 -8.77
N ILE A 216 -15.34 -12.25 -10.00
CA ILE A 216 -16.36 -11.30 -10.43
C ILE A 216 -17.60 -11.39 -9.53
N ARG A 217 -18.04 -12.60 -9.18
CA ARG A 217 -19.13 -12.83 -8.20
C ARG A 217 -18.80 -12.24 -6.83
N ARG A 218 -17.61 -12.56 -6.31
CA ARG A 218 -17.15 -12.11 -4.98
C ARG A 218 -17.12 -10.59 -4.87
N TRP A 219 -16.72 -9.91 -5.94
CA TRP A 219 -16.63 -8.44 -5.95
C TRP A 219 -17.90 -7.75 -6.45
N GLY A 220 -18.88 -8.51 -6.94
CA GLY A 220 -20.14 -7.98 -7.45
C GLY A 220 -19.94 -7.05 -8.63
N LEU A 221 -19.02 -7.39 -9.55
CA LEU A 221 -18.71 -6.56 -10.70
C LEU A 221 -19.71 -6.81 -11.84
N GLY A 222 -20.26 -5.74 -12.40
CA GLY A 222 -21.10 -5.79 -13.59
C GLY A 222 -20.29 -5.87 -14.89
N MET A 223 -20.89 -6.46 -15.93
CA MET A 223 -20.31 -6.48 -17.28
C MET A 223 -19.99 -5.07 -17.79
N TRP A 224 -20.93 -4.12 -17.60
CA TRP A 224 -20.72 -2.73 -18.01
C TRP A 224 -19.51 -2.11 -17.31
N GLU A 225 -19.32 -2.39 -16.01
CA GLU A 225 -18.20 -1.88 -15.21
C GLU A 225 -16.86 -2.39 -15.77
N ILE A 226 -16.78 -3.71 -16.03
CA ILE A 226 -15.57 -4.34 -16.57
C ILE A 226 -15.29 -3.83 -17.99
N ARG A 227 -16.32 -3.62 -18.82
CA ARG A 227 -16.17 -3.15 -20.20
C ARG A 227 -15.75 -1.69 -20.27
N THR A 228 -16.48 -0.78 -19.63
CA THR A 228 -16.37 0.67 -19.88
C THR A 228 -15.44 1.38 -18.91
N LEU A 229 -15.39 0.96 -17.63
CA LEU A 229 -14.58 1.68 -16.64
C LEU A 229 -13.09 1.44 -16.88
N SER A 230 -12.28 2.47 -16.63
CA SER A 230 -10.84 2.28 -16.54
C SER A 230 -10.49 1.38 -15.36
N ARG A 231 -9.38 0.64 -15.45
CA ARG A 231 -8.88 -0.22 -14.36
C ARG A 231 -8.79 0.54 -13.03
N LYS A 232 -8.33 1.79 -13.06
CA LYS A 232 -8.20 2.64 -11.87
C LYS A 232 -9.55 2.95 -11.21
N ILE A 233 -10.59 3.18 -12.01
CA ILE A 233 -11.94 3.41 -11.48
C ILE A 233 -12.52 2.11 -10.91
N LEU A 234 -12.31 0.99 -11.61
CA LEU A 234 -12.72 -0.34 -11.15
C LEU A 234 -12.04 -0.72 -9.83
N ASP A 235 -10.74 -0.47 -9.68
CA ASP A 235 -10.00 -0.65 -8.42
C ASP A 235 -10.65 0.16 -7.30
N LYS A 236 -10.91 1.45 -7.55
CA LYS A 236 -11.55 2.33 -6.56
C LYS A 236 -12.93 1.82 -6.17
N ARG A 237 -13.72 1.33 -7.13
CA ARG A 237 -15.03 0.73 -6.91
C ARG A 237 -14.95 -0.49 -6.00
N VAL A 238 -14.06 -1.45 -6.28
CA VAL A 238 -13.86 -2.64 -5.44
C VAL A 238 -13.38 -2.26 -4.04
N LEU A 239 -12.42 -1.33 -3.95
CA LEU A 239 -11.89 -0.88 -2.66
C LEU A 239 -12.94 -0.23 -1.78
N LEU A 240 -13.79 0.64 -2.34
CA LEU A 240 -14.86 1.32 -1.60
C LEU A 240 -15.88 0.35 -1.01
N THR A 241 -16.23 -0.71 -1.75
CA THR A 241 -17.25 -1.68 -1.33
C THR A 241 -16.72 -2.71 -0.34
N HIS A 242 -15.51 -3.23 -0.58
CA HIS A 242 -15.03 -4.44 0.08
C HIS A 242 -13.88 -4.20 1.06
N PHE A 243 -13.17 -3.08 0.93
CA PHE A 243 -11.92 -2.84 1.66
C PHE A 243 -11.87 -1.51 2.40
N GLN A 244 -12.91 -0.67 2.34
CA GLN A 244 -12.92 0.60 3.06
C GLN A 244 -13.95 0.59 4.18
N LYS A 245 -13.46 0.85 5.40
CA LYS A 245 -14.27 1.18 6.58
C LYS A 245 -13.98 2.61 7.02
N PRO A 246 -14.94 3.35 7.61
CA PRO A 246 -14.69 4.69 8.15
C PRO A 246 -13.43 4.72 9.04
N LEU A 247 -12.70 5.84 9.05
CA LEU A 247 -11.56 5.98 9.96
C LEU A 247 -12.09 5.99 11.40
N ALA A 248 -11.73 4.97 12.17
CA ALA A 248 -11.96 4.94 13.60
C ALA A 248 -10.76 5.61 14.30
N LEU A 249 -10.85 6.92 14.51
CA LEU A 249 -9.91 7.67 15.32
C LEU A 249 -10.46 7.83 16.74
N ARG A 250 -9.57 7.84 17.73
CA ARG A 250 -9.94 7.99 19.14
C ARG A 250 -10.44 9.41 19.40
N ASP A 251 -11.60 9.53 20.02
CA ASP A 251 -12.16 10.80 20.54
C ASP A 251 -12.07 11.96 19.52
N CYS A 252 -12.27 11.64 18.23
CA CYS A 252 -12.08 12.59 17.12
C CYS A 252 -13.41 12.82 16.39
N PRO A 253 -14.14 13.90 16.73
CA PRO A 253 -15.32 14.33 15.99
C PRO A 253 -15.02 14.55 14.49
N SER A 254 -16.04 14.41 13.65
CA SER A 254 -15.91 14.60 12.18
C SER A 254 -15.32 15.96 11.78
N ARG A 255 -15.60 17.02 12.55
CA ARG A 255 -15.03 18.35 12.34
C ARG A 255 -13.51 18.36 12.53
N ASP A 256 -13.02 17.71 13.58
CA ASP A 256 -11.61 17.66 13.93
C ASP A 256 -10.82 16.75 12.99
N LEU A 257 -11.46 15.69 12.48
CA LEU A 257 -10.90 14.84 11.44
C LEU A 257 -10.56 15.65 10.18
N GLY A 258 -11.48 16.50 9.71
CA GLY A 258 -11.26 17.33 8.53
C GLY A 258 -10.10 18.33 8.71
N VAL A 259 -10.06 19.01 9.86
CA VAL A 259 -8.99 19.95 10.21
C VAL A 259 -7.64 19.22 10.32
N GLY A 260 -7.60 18.10 11.04
CA GLY A 260 -6.36 17.34 11.24
C GLY A 260 -5.82 16.72 9.96
N LEU A 261 -6.69 16.25 9.05
CA LEU A 261 -6.26 15.80 7.72
C LEU A 261 -5.71 16.95 6.88
N GLY A 262 -6.31 18.14 6.97
CA GLY A 262 -5.79 19.35 6.31
C GLY A 262 -4.40 19.72 6.81
N LEU A 263 -4.20 19.69 8.14
CA LEU A 263 -2.91 19.94 8.78
C LEU A 263 -1.87 18.90 8.36
N LEU A 264 -2.17 17.60 8.49
CA LEU A 264 -1.28 16.48 8.17
C LEU A 264 -0.80 16.49 6.70
N ASN A 265 -1.61 17.02 5.79
CA ASN A 265 -1.29 17.15 4.37
C ASN A 265 -0.80 18.55 3.97
N SER A 266 -0.55 19.43 4.95
CA SER A 266 -0.04 20.77 4.70
C SER A 266 1.35 20.72 4.08
N ILE A 267 1.57 21.54 3.05
CA ILE A 267 2.88 21.77 2.43
C ILE A 267 3.92 22.38 3.40
N ARG A 268 3.45 22.85 4.57
CA ARG A 268 4.33 23.39 5.62
C ARG A 268 5.00 22.29 6.44
N ILE A 269 4.51 21.05 6.42
CA ILE A 269 5.11 19.95 7.20
C ILE A 269 6.32 19.36 6.46
N PRO A 270 7.54 19.45 7.02
CA PRO A 270 8.70 18.77 6.45
C PRO A 270 8.53 17.25 6.43
N LEU A 271 8.96 16.60 5.34
CA LEU A 271 8.83 15.15 5.16
C LEU A 271 9.51 14.33 6.27
N LYS A 272 10.61 14.86 6.84
CA LYS A 272 11.34 14.29 7.99
C LYS A 272 10.42 13.88 9.14
N PHE A 273 9.38 14.67 9.40
CA PHE A 273 8.50 14.49 10.55
C PHE A 273 7.18 13.78 10.20
N TRP A 274 6.90 13.62 8.90
CA TRP A 274 5.58 13.24 8.42
C TRP A 274 5.18 11.82 8.82
N ASP A 275 6.07 10.85 8.67
CA ASP A 275 5.78 9.44 8.98
C ASP A 275 5.38 9.23 10.44
N LEU A 276 6.10 9.87 11.36
CA LEU A 276 5.79 9.80 12.78
C LEU A 276 4.45 10.48 13.09
N THR A 277 4.24 11.65 12.51
CA THR A 277 2.99 12.42 12.68
C THR A 277 1.80 11.61 12.18
N TRP A 278 1.93 10.97 11.01
CA TRP A 278 0.90 10.10 10.44
C TRP A 278 0.61 8.88 11.33
N ARG A 279 1.64 8.23 11.89
CA ARG A 279 1.46 7.12 12.84
C ARG A 279 0.76 7.57 14.13
N CYS A 280 1.13 8.73 14.65
CA CYS A 280 0.50 9.32 15.83
C CYS A 280 -0.96 9.69 15.57
N PHE A 281 -1.26 10.24 14.40
CA PHE A 281 -2.63 10.53 13.95
C PHE A 281 -3.49 9.26 14.01
N HIS A 282 -2.96 8.11 13.59
CA HIS A 282 -3.70 6.85 13.69
C HIS A 282 -3.69 6.20 15.09
N GLY A 283 -3.03 6.79 16.08
CA GLY A 283 -2.86 6.19 17.40
C GLY A 283 -1.96 4.94 17.40
N LYS A 284 -1.05 4.83 16.42
CA LYS A 284 -0.21 3.66 16.14
C LYS A 284 1.29 3.96 16.15
N LEU A 285 1.73 4.85 17.05
CA LEU A 285 3.15 4.88 17.42
C LEU A 285 3.54 3.53 18.03
N CYS A 286 4.80 3.12 17.86
CA CYS A 286 5.31 1.84 18.37
C CYS A 286 5.61 1.87 19.88
N VAL A 287 4.77 2.56 20.66
CA VAL A 287 4.78 2.46 22.13
C VAL A 287 4.53 1.00 22.51
N ARG A 288 5.07 0.53 23.64
CA ARG A 288 5.06 -0.90 23.98
C ARG A 288 3.65 -1.49 24.07
N ASP A 289 2.65 -0.71 24.48
CA ASP A 289 1.25 -1.15 24.49
C ASP A 289 0.70 -1.50 23.09
N ASN A 290 1.14 -0.77 22.04
CA ASN A 290 0.77 -1.07 20.66
C ASN A 290 1.49 -2.29 20.07
N LEU A 291 2.54 -2.79 20.73
CA LEU A 291 3.35 -3.92 20.28
C LEU A 291 2.83 -5.24 20.87
N LYS A 292 1.74 -5.76 20.29
CA LYS A 292 1.07 -6.99 20.74
C LYS A 292 1.94 -8.25 20.80
N CYS A 293 3.11 -8.25 20.13
CA CYS A 293 4.06 -9.35 20.19
C CYS A 293 4.88 -9.39 21.49
N ARG A 294 4.77 -8.37 22.35
CA ARG A 294 5.42 -8.33 23.67
C ARG A 294 4.50 -8.91 24.74
N SER A 295 5.11 -9.56 25.74
CA SER A 295 4.38 -10.04 26.92
C SER A 295 3.77 -8.85 27.67
N SER A 296 2.75 -9.10 28.51
CA SER A 296 2.08 -8.05 29.28
C SER A 296 3.05 -7.33 30.24
N GLU A 297 4.05 -8.04 30.76
CA GLU A 297 5.07 -7.54 31.68
C GLU A 297 6.07 -6.57 31.00
N GLU A 298 6.24 -6.69 29.68
CA GLU A 298 7.15 -5.84 28.89
C GLU A 298 6.47 -4.58 28.32
N ARG A 299 5.24 -4.26 28.75
CA ARG A 299 4.46 -3.12 28.24
C ARG A 299 4.71 -1.81 28.98
N GLY A 300 5.46 -1.84 30.08
CA GLY A 300 5.82 -0.64 30.84
C GLY A 300 6.72 0.33 30.06
N CYS A 301 6.69 1.61 30.40
CA CYS A 301 7.53 2.65 29.80
C CYS A 301 9.02 2.29 29.92
N PRO A 302 9.84 2.51 28.88
CA PRO A 302 11.27 2.21 28.95
C PRO A 302 12.06 3.14 29.88
N ARG A 303 11.45 4.21 30.40
CA ARG A 303 12.12 5.17 31.30
C ARG A 303 11.91 4.78 32.75
N GLU A 304 12.99 4.78 33.51
CA GLU A 304 12.98 4.42 34.94
C GLU A 304 12.13 5.39 35.77
N GLU A 305 12.15 6.69 35.43
CA GLU A 305 11.36 7.73 36.10
C GLU A 305 9.84 7.46 36.04
N CYS A 306 9.39 6.61 35.12
CA CYS A 306 8.00 6.23 34.96
C CYS A 306 7.59 5.01 35.80
N GLY A 307 8.51 4.39 36.56
CA GLY A 307 8.20 3.30 37.49
C GLY A 307 7.52 2.08 36.83
N GLY A 308 7.76 1.83 35.54
CA GLY A 308 7.13 0.71 34.83
C GLY A 308 5.67 0.91 34.42
N LEU A 309 5.11 2.12 34.55
CA LEU A 309 3.75 2.44 34.09
C LEU A 309 3.52 2.02 32.64
N LEU A 310 2.30 1.53 32.32
CA LEU A 310 1.93 1.10 30.97
C LEU A 310 2.22 2.17 29.92
N GLU A 311 3.02 1.83 28.91
CA GLU A 311 3.38 2.75 27.84
C GLU A 311 2.30 2.83 26.76
N SER A 312 1.17 3.44 27.11
CA SER A 312 0.13 3.77 26.15
C SER A 312 0.48 5.04 25.35
N MET A 313 -0.33 5.35 24.34
CA MET A 313 -0.24 6.63 23.64
C MET A 313 -0.49 7.82 24.59
N ASP A 314 -1.39 7.67 25.56
CA ASP A 314 -1.68 8.74 26.55
C ASP A 314 -0.52 8.93 27.49
N HIS A 315 0.09 7.83 27.93
CA HIS A 315 1.29 7.91 28.75
C HIS A 315 2.37 8.67 28.00
N PHE A 316 2.67 8.27 26.76
CA PHE A 316 3.71 8.91 25.96
C PHE A 316 3.42 10.39 25.67
N LEU A 317 2.19 10.76 25.29
CA LEU A 317 1.87 12.14 24.88
C LEU A 317 1.55 13.08 26.04
N LEU A 318 1.03 12.58 27.17
CA LEU A 318 0.39 13.42 28.20
C LEU A 318 0.97 13.22 29.61
N GLN A 319 1.47 12.03 29.95
CA GLN A 319 1.74 11.67 31.36
C GLN A 319 3.21 11.38 31.65
N CYS A 320 4.02 11.07 30.63
CA CYS A 320 5.44 10.74 30.79
C CYS A 320 6.20 11.95 31.38
N PRO A 321 6.75 11.85 32.61
CA PRO A 321 7.38 12.99 33.30
C PRO A 321 8.51 13.62 32.48
N PHE A 322 9.34 12.80 31.83
CA PHE A 322 10.39 13.28 30.93
C PHE A 322 9.83 14.14 29.79
N ASN A 323 8.76 13.67 29.14
CA ASN A 323 8.17 14.37 28.01
C ASN A 323 7.51 15.67 28.49
N THR A 324 6.78 15.65 29.60
CA THR A 324 6.16 16.83 30.21
C THR A 324 7.20 17.89 30.55
N GLU A 325 8.35 17.50 31.10
CA GLU A 325 9.45 18.43 31.39
C GLU A 325 10.03 19.05 30.10
N VAL A 326 10.24 18.26 29.04
CA VAL A 326 10.64 18.78 27.73
C VAL A 326 9.61 19.77 27.20
N TYR A 327 8.31 19.47 27.34
CA TYR A 327 7.23 20.35 26.88
C TYR A 327 7.22 21.67 27.63
N ASN A 328 7.43 21.64 28.95
CA ASN A 328 7.53 22.84 29.79
C ASN A 328 8.70 23.73 29.36
N ARG A 329 9.91 23.16 29.20
CA ARG A 329 11.10 23.94 28.81
C ARG A 329 10.99 24.53 27.42
N VAL A 330 10.53 23.73 26.44
CA VAL A 330 10.29 24.22 25.08
C VAL A 330 9.20 25.28 25.08
N GLY A 331 8.09 25.04 25.79
CA GLY A 331 6.97 25.96 25.90
C GLY A 331 7.37 27.30 26.52
N ALA A 332 8.19 27.29 27.58
CA ALA A 332 8.74 28.49 28.19
C ALA A 332 9.60 29.27 27.19
N PHE A 333 10.53 28.60 26.50
CA PHE A 333 11.43 29.23 25.53
C PHE A 333 10.68 29.91 24.38
N ILE A 334 9.68 29.24 23.80
CA ILE A 334 8.93 29.77 22.66
C ILE A 334 7.73 30.65 23.05
N HIS A 335 7.57 30.98 24.34
CA HIS A 335 6.43 31.70 24.90
C HIS A 335 5.07 31.05 24.58
N TRP A 336 5.01 29.73 24.71
CA TRP A 336 3.77 28.94 24.67
C TRP A 336 3.71 27.96 25.87
N PRO A 337 3.38 28.46 27.08
CA PRO A 337 3.32 27.62 28.29
C PRO A 337 2.26 26.52 28.21
N GLY A 338 1.23 26.69 27.36
CA GLY A 338 0.18 25.70 27.15
C GLY A 338 0.61 24.42 26.41
N LEU A 339 1.85 24.33 25.91
CA LEU A 339 2.35 23.15 25.18
C LEU A 339 2.29 21.86 26.02
N ALA A 340 2.62 21.93 27.31
CA ALA A 340 2.58 20.76 28.19
C ALA A 340 1.15 20.32 28.55
N GLY A 341 0.18 21.23 28.46
CA GLY A 341 -1.23 21.00 28.80
C GLY A 341 -2.10 20.57 27.62
N LEU A 342 -1.52 20.25 26.46
CA LEU A 342 -2.27 19.84 25.29
C LEU A 342 -2.97 18.49 25.51
N SER A 343 -4.21 18.40 25.05
CA SER A 343 -4.98 17.15 25.04
C SER A 343 -4.47 16.15 23.98
N TYR A 344 -4.91 14.89 24.08
CA TYR A 344 -4.62 13.87 23.06
C TYR A 344 -4.99 14.35 21.66
N ALA A 345 -6.18 14.96 21.50
CA ALA A 345 -6.67 15.41 20.20
C ALA A 345 -5.83 16.56 19.62
N GLU A 346 -5.27 17.42 20.48
CA GLU A 346 -4.37 18.49 20.06
C GLU A 346 -3.01 17.95 19.61
N TRP A 347 -2.44 17.01 20.36
CA TRP A 347 -1.21 16.32 19.96
C TRP A 347 -1.39 15.49 18.67
N ALA A 348 -2.41 14.64 18.62
CA ALA A 348 -2.61 13.68 17.54
C ALA A 348 -3.16 14.31 16.25
N TYR A 349 -4.13 15.23 16.39
CA TYR A 349 -4.92 15.76 15.27
C TYR A 349 -4.71 17.25 15.02
N GLY A 350 -4.11 18.00 15.94
CA GLY A 350 -4.05 19.46 15.86
C GLY A 350 -5.41 20.13 16.10
N ALA A 351 -6.30 19.47 16.85
CA ALA A 351 -7.64 19.94 17.19
C ALA A 351 -7.60 20.99 18.33
N PHE A 352 -6.86 22.08 18.12
CA PHE A 352 -6.66 23.15 19.12
C PHE A 352 -7.97 23.87 19.45
N ARG A 353 -8.35 23.87 20.73
CA ARG A 353 -9.57 24.52 21.23
C ARG A 353 -9.44 26.05 21.29
N GLY A 354 -8.23 26.57 21.52
CA GLY A 354 -7.92 28.00 21.52
C GLY A 354 -6.58 28.28 20.85
N LEU A 355 -6.57 29.21 19.89
CA LEU A 355 -5.36 29.54 19.14
C LEU A 355 -4.54 30.68 19.79
N GLY A 356 -5.16 31.51 20.63
CA GLY A 356 -4.49 32.65 21.28
C GLY A 356 -3.83 33.59 20.28
N GLY A 357 -4.45 33.82 19.11
CA GLY A 357 -3.90 34.63 18.02
C GLY A 357 -2.77 33.99 17.20
N ARG A 358 -2.38 32.75 17.50
CA ARG A 358 -1.35 32.00 16.76
C ARG A 358 -1.94 31.24 15.57
N ASP A 359 -1.13 31.01 14.56
CA ASP A 359 -1.54 30.17 13.42
C ASP A 359 -1.64 28.69 13.81
N ARG A 360 -2.76 28.06 13.43
CA ARG A 360 -3.04 26.65 13.75
C ARG A 360 -2.01 25.68 13.16
N CYS A 361 -1.57 25.94 11.92
CA CYS A 361 -0.60 25.07 11.27
C CYS A 361 0.79 25.22 11.91
N THR A 362 1.14 26.41 12.41
CA THR A 362 2.36 26.64 13.20
C THR A 362 2.30 25.92 14.55
N LEU A 363 1.17 25.97 15.26
CA LEU A 363 0.99 25.19 16.51
C LEU A 363 1.15 23.68 16.28
N PHE A 364 0.53 23.17 15.20
CA PHE A 364 0.70 21.77 14.82
C PHE A 364 2.16 21.46 14.43
N LEU A 365 2.84 22.39 13.76
CA LEU A 365 4.25 22.26 13.40
C LEU A 365 5.18 22.25 14.64
N VAL A 366 4.91 23.06 15.64
CA VAL A 366 5.68 23.01 16.89
C VAL A 366 5.47 21.67 17.58
N SER A 367 4.21 21.27 17.79
CA SER A 367 3.90 19.99 18.44
C SER A 367 4.47 18.77 17.68
N LEU A 368 4.47 18.77 16.34
CA LEU A 368 5.07 17.65 15.60
C LEU A 368 6.59 17.56 15.75
N VAL A 369 7.31 18.69 15.81
CA VAL A 369 8.77 18.68 16.01
C VAL A 369 9.11 18.21 17.43
N VAL A 370 8.39 18.71 18.43
CA VAL A 370 8.53 18.29 19.83
C VAL A 370 8.29 16.78 19.98
N ARG A 371 7.19 16.28 19.41
CA ARG A 371 6.85 14.85 19.38
C ARG A 371 7.91 14.02 18.67
N TYR A 372 8.49 14.52 17.59
CA TYR A 372 9.54 13.81 16.86
C TYR A 372 10.79 13.57 17.70
N HIS A 373 11.28 14.60 18.37
CA HIS A 373 12.49 14.49 19.18
C HIS A 373 12.26 13.69 20.46
N THR A 374 11.12 13.89 21.14
CA THR A 374 10.75 13.07 22.31
C THR A 374 10.56 11.60 21.94
N TRP A 375 9.97 11.30 20.78
CA TRP A 375 9.87 9.92 20.27
C TRP A 375 11.22 9.29 19.99
N ASN A 376 12.14 10.03 19.35
CA ASN A 376 13.47 9.52 19.06
C ASN A 376 14.30 9.32 20.33
N ALA A 377 14.22 10.24 21.29
CA ALA A 377 14.83 10.09 22.61
C ALA A 377 14.32 8.83 23.31
N ARG A 378 12.99 8.60 23.28
CA ARG A 378 12.39 7.35 23.79
C ARG A 378 12.89 6.11 23.04
N CYS A 379 13.04 6.17 21.72
CA CYS A 379 13.55 5.05 20.93
C CYS A 379 14.99 4.69 21.33
N LEU A 380 15.86 5.67 21.57
CA LEU A 380 17.23 5.44 22.04
C LEU A 380 17.28 4.68 23.37
N VAL A 381 16.39 5.02 24.30
CA VAL A 381 16.27 4.25 25.57
C VAL A 381 15.84 2.82 25.26
N SER A 382 14.81 2.65 24.42
CA SER A 382 14.25 1.32 24.15
C SER A 382 15.15 0.39 23.31
N THR A 383 16.00 0.91 22.42
CA THR A 383 16.79 0.08 21.49
C THR A 383 18.28 0.10 21.78
N GLN A 384 18.81 1.21 22.28
CA GLN A 384 20.25 1.40 22.53
C GLN A 384 20.58 1.56 24.02
N ARG A 385 19.58 1.50 24.92
CA ARG A 385 19.74 1.78 26.37
C ARG A 385 20.44 3.11 26.65
N LYS A 386 20.32 4.08 25.74
CA LYS A 386 20.93 5.40 25.84
C LYS A 386 19.88 6.42 26.26
N ILE A 387 20.14 7.12 27.36
CA ILE A 387 19.30 8.21 27.86
C ILE A 387 19.91 9.53 27.39
N LEU A 388 19.12 10.34 26.69
CA LEU A 388 19.49 11.72 26.37
C LEU A 388 19.01 12.65 27.48
N PRO A 389 19.87 13.56 27.98
CA PRO A 389 19.44 14.63 28.88
C PRO A 389 18.31 15.47 28.28
N VAL A 390 17.44 16.00 29.15
CA VAL A 390 16.35 16.90 28.74
C VAL A 390 16.89 18.07 27.92
N ASP A 391 17.99 18.69 28.36
CA ASP A 391 18.59 19.85 27.69
C ASP A 391 19.03 19.57 26.26
N ASP A 392 19.56 18.37 25.99
CA ASP A 392 19.95 17.99 24.64
C ASP A 392 18.73 17.79 23.73
N VAL A 393 17.65 17.21 24.25
CA VAL A 393 16.39 17.06 23.51
C VAL A 393 15.77 18.43 23.22
N VAL A 394 15.74 19.33 24.21
CA VAL A 394 15.27 20.72 24.06
C VAL A 394 16.10 21.46 23.01
N ARG A 395 17.44 21.38 23.08
CA ARG A 395 18.34 22.00 22.10
C ARG A 395 18.07 21.51 20.68
N ASN A 396 17.88 20.21 20.51
CA ASN A 396 17.56 19.61 19.21
C ASN A 396 16.21 20.06 18.65
N ILE A 397 15.19 20.17 19.52
CA ILE A 397 13.87 20.69 19.16
C ILE A 397 13.98 22.14 18.68
N LEU A 398 14.59 23.00 19.50
CA LEU A 398 14.72 24.42 19.19
C LEU A 398 15.54 24.64 17.92
N GLY A 399 16.63 23.89 17.73
CA GLY A 399 17.44 23.94 16.51
C GLY A 399 16.64 23.58 15.25
N ASP A 400 15.82 22.53 15.29
CA ASP A 400 14.95 22.19 14.16
C ASP A 400 13.82 23.22 13.95
N LEU A 401 13.24 23.78 15.01
CA LEU A 401 12.22 24.83 14.90
C LEU A 401 12.78 26.10 14.27
N VAL A 402 13.99 26.53 14.67
CA VAL A 402 14.68 27.68 14.07
C VAL A 402 14.94 27.41 12.59
N LYS A 403 15.45 26.23 12.22
CA LYS A 403 15.66 25.86 10.82
C LYS A 403 14.37 25.91 10.00
N VAL A 404 13.29 25.31 10.51
CA VAL A 404 12.00 25.32 9.81
C VAL A 404 11.47 26.73 9.66
N ARG A 405 11.57 27.56 10.70
CA ARG A 405 11.20 28.98 10.64
C ARG A 405 12.01 29.72 9.58
N SER A 406 13.34 29.61 9.58
CA SER A 406 14.20 30.29 8.60
C SER A 406 13.83 29.93 7.16
N LEU A 407 13.63 28.64 6.88
CA LEU A 407 13.20 28.17 5.55
C LEU A 407 11.82 28.73 5.15
N GLU A 408 10.90 28.94 6.11
CA GLU A 408 9.62 29.58 5.81
C GLU A 408 9.74 31.07 5.53
N TYR A 409 10.66 31.78 6.19
CA TYR A 409 10.96 33.18 5.88
C TYR A 409 11.56 33.32 4.48
N GLU A 410 12.47 32.44 4.10
CA GLU A 410 13.04 32.38 2.74
C GLU A 410 11.96 32.10 1.68
N ARG A 411 11.07 31.14 1.95
CA ARG A 411 10.04 30.71 0.98
C ARG A 411 8.88 31.70 0.83
N LEU A 412 8.43 32.33 1.92
CA LEU A 412 7.19 33.10 1.97
C LEU A 412 7.40 34.62 2.08
N GLY A 413 8.63 35.06 2.32
CA GLY A 413 8.97 36.44 2.64
C GLY A 413 8.59 36.84 4.08
N THR A 414 9.24 37.90 4.57
CA THR A 414 9.16 38.37 5.97
C THR A 414 7.73 38.68 6.43
N GLY A 415 6.93 39.35 5.59
CA GLY A 415 5.56 39.74 5.93
C GLY A 415 4.67 38.55 6.26
N ARG A 416 4.57 37.58 5.35
CA ARG A 416 3.72 36.39 5.57
C ARG A 416 4.27 35.47 6.63
N ALA A 417 5.58 35.24 6.67
CA ALA A 417 6.20 34.37 7.66
C ALA A 417 6.04 34.91 9.09
N SER A 418 6.21 36.22 9.30
CA SER A 418 5.99 36.84 10.62
C SER A 418 4.56 36.70 11.14
N LEU A 419 3.56 36.72 10.25
CA LEU A 419 2.16 36.44 10.63
C LEU A 419 1.96 35.00 11.09
N LEU A 420 2.58 34.04 10.38
CA LEU A 420 2.46 32.61 10.72
C LEU A 420 3.14 32.26 12.04
N TRP A 421 4.27 32.91 12.34
CA TRP A 421 5.05 32.70 13.57
C TRP A 421 4.72 33.72 14.67
N ARG A 422 3.63 34.48 14.52
CA ARG A 422 3.17 35.44 15.53
C ARG A 422 2.93 34.74 16.87
N GLY A 423 3.41 35.37 17.94
CA GLY A 423 3.24 34.85 19.30
C GLY A 423 4.21 33.74 19.69
N PHE A 424 5.27 33.51 18.89
CA PHE A 424 6.42 32.68 19.24
C PHE A 424 7.68 33.53 19.31
N SER A 425 8.50 33.33 20.34
CA SER A 425 9.85 33.91 20.41
C SER A 425 10.91 32.85 20.14
N PHE A 426 11.99 33.26 19.51
CA PHE A 426 13.18 32.42 19.29
C PHE A 426 14.46 33.15 19.69
N SER A 427 14.34 34.22 20.47
CA SER A 427 15.47 34.88 21.10
C SER A 427 16.19 33.87 21.99
N VAL A 428 17.51 33.74 21.83
CA VAL A 428 18.32 33.00 22.79
C VAL A 428 18.26 33.77 24.12
N PRO A 429 18.08 33.10 25.28
CA PRO A 429 18.21 33.76 26.58
C PRO A 429 19.61 34.36 26.78
#